data_AF-A0A7X9C5I5-F1
#
_entry.id   AF-A0A7X9C5I5-F1
#
_cell.length_a   1.000
_cell.length_b   1.000
_cell.length_c   1.000
_cell.angle_alpha   90.00
_cell.angle_beta   90.00
_cell.angle_gamma   90.00
#
_symmetry.space_group_name_H-M   'P 1'
#
loop_
_entity.id
_entity.type
_entity.pdbx_description
1 polymer ?
#
loop_
_entity_poly.entity_id
_entity_poly.type
_entity_poly.pdbx_seq_one_letter_code
_entity_poly.pdbx_strand_id
1 'polypeptide(L)'
;MDKIIKEAQELLSENTEWKKRYKDYVVAMSENKDKVILFRKKIKEFYPLYYYISISSIKGVLSLDIRYRGQSVATLKPTTNDIIISTKGKEANNKRDFDCTVELNNDNWTSPKARKFRGFFKNRANSRNKEGNKGNEEHNVESLLLTELLKKKSTSKAILGIQPITYCGIRYAMPTPMKASNNNKLEYAKQYGGGIDILARTGGGGYSTHLTVIEVKDENNSKEPPEDALKQAVQYAVFIRELLRSECGNDWYKIFGFQGSIPQSLKIRVACAMPDDILDKTFTKTVYSIENDVIECHYIYFKYDGQQLSDFQTSFER
;
A
#
# COMPACT_ATOMS: atom_id res chain seq x y z
N MET A 1 -19.25 10.15 9.92
CA MET A 1 -18.55 9.86 8.65
C MET A 1 -18.94 10.85 7.54
N ASP A 2 -20.23 11.18 7.36
CA ASP A 2 -20.69 12.09 6.30
C ASP A 2 -19.95 13.43 6.21
N LYS A 3 -19.65 14.05 7.36
CA LYS A 3 -18.85 15.30 7.40
C LYS A 3 -17.47 15.11 6.76
N ILE A 4 -16.79 14.01 7.06
CA ILE A 4 -15.46 13.69 6.54
C ILE A 4 -15.51 13.43 5.03
N ILE A 5 -16.57 12.77 4.57
CA ILE A 5 -16.80 12.54 3.14
C ILE A 5 -16.93 13.88 2.41
N LYS A 6 -17.78 14.78 2.93
CA LYS A 6 -18.00 16.11 2.34
C LYS A 6 -16.72 16.94 2.32
N GLU A 7 -15.98 16.99 3.43
CA GLU A 7 -14.70 17.72 3.51
C GLU A 7 -13.69 17.20 2.47
N ALA A 8 -13.61 15.88 2.26
CA ALA A 8 -12.74 15.31 1.24
C ALA A 8 -13.20 15.65 -0.20
N GLN A 9 -14.50 15.61 -0.47
CA GLN A 9 -15.05 16.02 -1.77
C GLN A 9 -14.78 17.50 -2.05
N GLU A 10 -15.07 18.37 -1.08
CA GLU A 10 -14.82 19.81 -1.17
C GLU A 10 -13.35 20.09 -1.47
N LEU A 11 -12.43 19.52 -0.68
CA LEU A 11 -11.00 19.70 -0.86
C LEU A 11 -10.51 19.26 -2.25
N LEU A 12 -11.01 18.14 -2.77
CA LEU A 12 -10.66 17.63 -4.11
C LEU A 12 -11.32 18.44 -5.24
N SER A 13 -12.46 19.09 -4.98
CA SER A 13 -13.16 19.92 -5.95
C SER A 13 -12.49 21.30 -6.11
N GLU A 14 -12.02 21.88 -5.01
CA GLU A 14 -11.31 23.17 -4.98
C GLU A 14 -9.91 23.08 -5.60
N ASN A 15 -9.30 21.89 -5.60
CA ASN A 15 -7.96 21.64 -6.11
C ASN A 15 -8.02 20.66 -7.27
N THR A 16 -7.94 21.13 -8.52
CA THR A 16 -8.19 20.27 -9.70
C THR A 16 -6.93 19.70 -10.36
N GLU A 17 -5.74 20.09 -9.91
CA GLU A 17 -4.48 19.73 -10.57
C GLU A 17 -4.16 18.23 -10.42
N TRP A 18 -4.68 17.57 -9.38
CA TRP A 18 -4.56 16.10 -9.25
C TRP A 18 -5.17 15.39 -10.45
N LYS A 19 -6.27 15.88 -11.04
CA LYS A 19 -6.92 15.20 -12.19
C LYS A 19 -5.93 15.00 -13.32
N LYS A 20 -5.23 16.07 -13.70
CA LYS A 20 -4.15 16.02 -14.70
C LYS A 20 -3.00 15.13 -14.23
N ARG A 21 -2.56 15.26 -12.98
CA ARG A 21 -1.42 14.50 -12.45
C ARG A 21 -1.68 12.99 -12.48
N TYR A 22 -2.87 12.53 -12.10
CA TYR A 22 -3.26 11.12 -12.13
C TYR A 22 -3.55 10.61 -13.54
N LYS A 23 -4.02 11.47 -14.45
CA LYS A 23 -4.05 11.15 -15.89
C LYS A 23 -2.64 10.91 -16.43
N ASP A 24 -1.70 11.79 -16.14
CA ASP A 24 -0.31 11.61 -16.56
C ASP A 24 0.31 10.34 -15.93
N TYR A 25 -0.04 9.98 -14.69
CA TYR A 25 0.43 8.75 -14.05
C TYR A 25 -0.08 7.51 -14.80
N VAL A 26 -1.38 7.42 -15.11
CA VAL A 26 -1.91 6.23 -15.81
C VAL A 26 -1.37 6.07 -17.23
N VAL A 27 -1.12 7.20 -17.92
CA VAL A 27 -0.42 7.21 -19.22
C VAL A 27 0.99 6.64 -19.06
N ALA A 28 1.79 7.17 -18.12
CA ALA A 28 3.14 6.67 -17.88
C ALA A 28 3.17 5.20 -17.44
N MET A 29 2.18 4.76 -16.66
CA MET A 29 2.01 3.34 -16.29
C MET A 29 1.67 2.47 -17.50
N SER A 30 0.95 2.97 -18.48
CA SER A 30 0.66 2.21 -19.70
C SER A 30 1.91 2.11 -20.57
N GLU A 31 2.62 3.22 -20.79
CA GLU A 31 3.83 3.29 -21.61
C GLU A 31 5.02 2.51 -21.04
N ASN A 32 5.17 2.46 -19.72
CA ASN A 32 6.30 1.79 -19.07
C ASN A 32 6.00 0.35 -18.63
N LYS A 33 4.82 -0.20 -18.95
CA LYS A 33 4.39 -1.53 -18.51
C LYS A 33 5.39 -2.63 -18.87
N ASP A 34 5.81 -2.71 -20.12
CA ASP A 34 6.72 -3.77 -20.58
C ASP A 34 8.12 -3.60 -19.98
N LYS A 35 8.59 -2.35 -19.83
CA LYS A 35 9.86 -2.06 -19.14
C LYS A 35 9.82 -2.53 -17.70
N VAL A 36 8.71 -2.32 -16.98
CA VAL A 36 8.54 -2.76 -15.59
C VAL A 36 8.49 -4.29 -15.50
N ILE A 37 7.79 -4.97 -16.44
CA ILE A 37 7.76 -6.44 -16.52
C ILE A 37 9.17 -7.00 -16.73
N LEU A 38 9.95 -6.43 -17.65
CA LEU A 38 11.34 -6.82 -17.91
C LEU A 38 12.24 -6.55 -16.70
N PHE A 39 12.08 -5.39 -16.06
CA PHE A 39 12.82 -5.02 -14.87
C PHE A 39 12.59 -6.04 -13.74
N ARG A 40 11.32 -6.40 -13.48
CA ARG A 40 10.95 -7.41 -12.48
C ARG A 40 11.56 -8.78 -12.76
N LYS A 41 11.54 -9.24 -14.01
CA LYS A 41 12.09 -10.56 -14.41
C LYS A 41 13.58 -10.70 -14.07
N LYS A 42 14.35 -9.60 -14.14
CA LYS A 42 15.80 -9.60 -13.86
C LYS A 42 16.14 -9.66 -12.36
N ILE A 43 15.25 -9.21 -11.47
CA ILE A 43 15.56 -9.08 -10.03
C ILE A 43 15.48 -10.41 -9.29
N LYS A 44 14.53 -11.29 -9.67
CA LYS A 44 14.15 -12.52 -8.95
C LYS A 44 13.95 -12.26 -7.45
N GLU A 45 12.77 -11.75 -7.09
CA GLU A 45 12.39 -11.47 -5.70
C GLU A 45 12.59 -12.70 -4.79
N PHE A 46 13.08 -12.46 -3.57
CA PHE A 46 13.32 -13.50 -2.58
C PHE A 46 13.05 -12.96 -1.17
N TYR A 47 12.45 -13.79 -0.33
CA TYR A 47 12.27 -13.50 1.10
C TYR A 47 13.64 -13.35 1.78
N PRO A 48 13.82 -12.39 2.72
CA PRO A 48 12.82 -11.50 3.32
C PRO A 48 12.76 -10.08 2.73
N LEU A 49 13.28 -9.86 1.52
CA LEU A 49 13.24 -8.55 0.85
C LEU A 49 12.05 -8.46 -0.11
N TYR A 50 11.25 -7.41 0.05
CA TYR A 50 10.11 -7.12 -0.82
C TYR A 50 10.34 -5.87 -1.65
N TYR A 51 9.75 -5.85 -2.84
CA TYR A 51 9.94 -4.75 -3.80
C TYR A 51 8.64 -3.98 -3.96
N TYR A 52 8.76 -2.66 -3.85
CA TYR A 52 7.66 -1.72 -3.96
C TYR A 52 7.89 -0.79 -5.13
N ILE A 53 6.82 -0.50 -5.87
CA ILE A 53 6.79 0.50 -6.93
C ILE A 53 5.72 1.54 -6.63
N SER A 54 6.08 2.82 -6.78
CA SER A 54 5.13 3.93 -6.62
C SER A 54 4.75 4.49 -7.99
N ILE A 55 3.49 4.93 -8.15
CA ILE A 55 3.03 5.61 -9.36
C ILE A 55 3.89 6.84 -9.72
N SER A 56 4.42 7.53 -8.71
CA SER A 56 5.28 8.69 -8.93
C SER A 56 6.64 8.28 -9.51
N SER A 57 7.19 7.14 -9.09
CA SER A 57 8.44 6.60 -9.63
C SER A 57 8.29 6.10 -11.07
N ILE A 58 7.12 5.61 -11.46
CA ILE A 58 6.86 5.13 -12.83
C ILE A 58 6.85 6.29 -13.82
N LYS A 59 6.24 7.43 -13.45
CA LYS A 59 6.26 8.65 -14.27
C LYS A 59 7.60 9.37 -14.24
N GLY A 60 8.27 9.35 -13.09
CA GLY A 60 9.58 9.98 -12.91
C GLY A 60 10.72 9.04 -13.30
N VAL A 61 11.70 8.92 -12.40
CA VAL A 61 12.79 7.95 -12.57
C VAL A 61 12.33 6.59 -12.10
N LEU A 62 12.11 5.67 -13.06
CA LEU A 62 11.71 4.29 -12.78
C LEU A 62 12.66 3.67 -11.76
N SER A 63 12.11 3.33 -10.61
CA SER A 63 12.86 2.76 -9.50
C SER A 63 11.97 1.86 -8.66
N LEU A 64 12.59 0.90 -7.98
CA LEU A 64 11.92 0.05 -7.00
C LEU A 64 12.55 0.29 -5.64
N ASP A 65 11.70 0.44 -4.64
CA ASP A 65 12.11 0.48 -3.25
C ASP A 65 12.24 -0.96 -2.73
N ILE A 66 13.40 -1.32 -2.21
CA ILE A 66 13.61 -2.61 -1.54
C ILE A 66 13.34 -2.40 -0.07
N ARG A 67 12.42 -3.19 0.48
CA ARG A 67 12.02 -3.13 1.87
C ARG A 67 12.34 -4.43 2.62
N TYR A 68 12.81 -4.28 3.86
CA TYR A 68 12.94 -5.34 4.85
C TYR A 68 12.08 -4.96 6.06
N ARG A 69 11.15 -5.83 6.48
CA ARG A 69 10.16 -5.50 7.54
C ARG A 69 9.40 -4.18 7.26
N GLY A 70 9.05 -3.94 6.00
CA GLY A 70 8.42 -2.68 5.57
C GLY A 70 9.33 -1.44 5.57
N GLN A 71 10.57 -1.52 6.07
CA GLN A 71 11.51 -0.40 6.07
C GLN A 71 12.30 -0.38 4.77
N SER A 72 12.42 0.81 4.17
CA SER A 72 13.22 1.03 2.97
C SER A 72 14.71 0.85 3.26
N VAL A 73 15.34 -0.14 2.62
CA VAL A 73 16.76 -0.50 2.84
C VAL A 73 17.65 -0.26 1.62
N ALA A 74 17.09 -0.22 0.41
CA ALA A 74 17.82 0.11 -0.81
C ALA A 74 16.86 0.53 -1.93
N THR A 75 17.40 1.07 -3.02
CA THR A 75 16.65 1.39 -4.24
C THR A 75 17.29 0.72 -5.43
N LEU A 76 16.47 0.10 -6.29
CA LEU A 76 16.89 -0.40 -7.60
C LEU A 76 16.51 0.57 -8.69
N LYS A 77 17.37 0.72 -9.69
CA LYS A 77 17.08 1.44 -10.93
C LYS A 77 17.50 0.61 -12.13
N PRO A 78 16.70 0.55 -13.20
CA PRO A 78 17.13 -0.05 -14.45
C PRO A 78 18.12 0.89 -15.16
N THR A 79 19.08 0.30 -15.85
CA THR A 79 19.95 0.95 -16.84
C THR A 79 19.67 0.33 -18.20
N THR A 80 20.37 0.79 -19.25
CA THR A 80 20.20 0.26 -20.62
C THR A 80 20.25 -1.26 -20.68
N ASN A 81 21.22 -1.88 -19.97
CA ASN A 81 21.44 -3.33 -20.03
C ASN A 81 21.31 -4.04 -18.67
N ASP A 82 21.52 -3.34 -17.56
CA ASP A 82 21.61 -3.94 -16.23
C ASP A 82 20.73 -3.23 -15.19
N ILE A 83 20.81 -3.65 -13.94
CA ILE A 83 20.18 -3.04 -12.79
C ILE A 83 21.27 -2.56 -11.85
N ILE A 84 21.10 -1.35 -11.35
CA ILE A 84 21.93 -0.81 -10.28
C ILE A 84 21.15 -0.75 -8.98
N ILE A 85 21.86 -0.92 -7.87
CA ILE A 85 21.35 -0.80 -6.52
C ILE A 85 22.08 0.31 -5.78
N SER A 86 21.36 1.07 -4.96
CA SER A 86 21.96 2.03 -4.04
C SER A 86 21.28 2.03 -2.67
N THR A 87 22.08 2.20 -1.62
CA THR A 87 21.60 2.47 -0.26
C THR A 87 21.44 3.95 0.03
N LYS A 88 21.73 4.84 -0.92
CA LYS A 88 21.78 6.30 -0.69
C LYS A 88 20.53 6.81 0.02
N GLY A 89 20.75 7.47 1.15
CA GLY A 89 19.72 8.02 2.03
C GLY A 89 19.11 7.02 2.99
N LYS A 90 19.66 5.80 3.08
CA LYS A 90 19.15 4.69 3.91
C LYS A 90 20.24 4.10 4.80
N GLU A 91 21.49 4.52 4.65
CA GLU A 91 22.65 4.01 5.39
C GLU A 91 22.45 4.13 6.91
N ALA A 92 22.06 5.31 7.37
CA ALA A 92 21.85 5.57 8.80
C ALA A 92 20.74 4.68 9.37
N ASN A 93 19.62 4.53 8.65
CA ASN A 93 18.51 3.66 9.08
C ASN A 93 18.89 2.18 9.02
N ASN A 94 19.58 1.75 7.96
CA ASN A 94 20.09 0.39 7.81
C ASN A 94 21.01 0.00 8.97
N LYS A 95 21.91 0.92 9.36
CA LYS A 95 22.80 0.70 10.50
C LYS A 95 22.02 0.70 11.81
N ARG A 96 21.18 1.70 12.05
CA ARG A 96 20.41 1.85 13.30
C ARG A 96 19.47 0.68 13.55
N ASP A 97 18.69 0.29 12.54
CA ASP A 97 17.59 -0.66 12.70
C ASP A 97 18.05 -2.11 12.53
N PHE A 98 19.07 -2.33 11.69
CA PHE A 98 19.46 -3.68 11.24
C PHE A 98 20.97 -3.96 11.31
N ASP A 99 21.81 -3.05 11.78
CA ASP A 99 23.28 -3.17 11.81
C ASP A 99 23.95 -3.39 10.45
N CYS A 100 23.23 -3.17 9.35
CA CYS A 100 23.77 -3.31 8.02
C CYS A 100 24.69 -2.13 7.70
N THR A 101 25.98 -2.39 7.58
CA THR A 101 27.01 -1.42 7.18
C THR A 101 27.36 -1.49 5.68
N VAL A 102 26.66 -2.32 4.91
CA VAL A 102 26.94 -2.47 3.48
C VAL A 102 26.36 -1.28 2.73
N GLU A 103 27.23 -0.37 2.32
CA GLU A 103 26.86 0.79 1.51
C GLU A 103 26.95 0.48 0.02
N LEU A 104 25.96 0.89 -0.77
CA LEU A 104 25.90 0.69 -2.22
C LEU A 104 25.71 2.04 -2.93
N ASN A 105 26.58 2.34 -3.88
CA ASN A 105 26.56 3.58 -4.66
C ASN A 105 26.39 3.28 -6.15
N ASN A 106 25.14 2.99 -6.54
CA ASN A 106 24.79 2.56 -7.90
C ASN A 106 25.61 1.34 -8.37
N ASP A 107 25.96 0.46 -7.43
CA ASP A 107 26.64 -0.80 -7.71
C ASP A 107 25.75 -1.68 -8.60
N ASN A 108 26.37 -2.47 -9.47
CA ASN A 108 25.65 -3.46 -10.28
C ASN A 108 24.92 -4.46 -9.37
N TRP A 109 23.67 -4.77 -9.66
CA TRP A 109 22.84 -5.70 -8.90
C TRP A 109 23.48 -7.08 -8.75
N THR A 110 24.23 -7.54 -9.73
CA THR A 110 24.90 -8.84 -9.73
C THR A 110 26.29 -8.82 -9.07
N SER A 111 26.79 -7.64 -8.68
CA SER A 111 28.13 -7.47 -8.09
C SER A 111 28.32 -8.25 -6.79
N PRO A 112 29.57 -8.62 -6.43
CA PRO A 112 29.86 -9.24 -5.14
C PRO A 112 29.38 -8.39 -3.94
N LYS A 113 29.48 -7.06 -4.03
CA LYS A 113 29.03 -6.14 -2.97
C LYS A 113 27.52 -6.17 -2.79
N ALA A 114 26.76 -6.12 -3.88
CA ALA A 114 25.31 -6.27 -3.85
C ALA A 114 24.88 -7.67 -3.36
N ARG A 115 25.63 -8.73 -3.69
CA ARG A 115 25.41 -10.08 -3.13
C ARG A 115 25.61 -10.11 -1.62
N LYS A 116 26.63 -9.44 -1.08
CA LYS A 116 26.84 -9.31 0.38
C LYS A 116 25.67 -8.60 1.06
N PHE A 117 25.17 -7.50 0.49
CA PHE A 117 23.97 -6.81 0.97
C PHE A 117 22.75 -7.73 1.02
N ARG A 118 22.47 -8.45 -0.06
CA ARG A 118 21.36 -9.42 -0.10
C ARG A 118 21.54 -10.56 0.90
N GLY A 119 22.75 -11.10 0.98
CA GLY A 119 23.10 -12.18 1.90
C GLY A 119 22.94 -11.77 3.36
N PHE A 120 23.28 -10.52 3.69
CA PHE A 120 23.06 -9.94 5.01
C PHE A 120 21.59 -10.05 5.43
N PHE A 121 20.67 -9.48 4.65
CA PHE A 121 19.24 -9.50 4.98
C PHE A 121 18.63 -10.90 4.88
N LYS A 122 19.10 -11.74 3.95
CA LYS A 122 18.63 -13.13 3.81
C LYS A 122 18.88 -13.96 5.06
N ASN A 123 20.03 -13.77 5.71
CA ASN A 123 20.46 -14.56 6.86
C ASN A 123 20.15 -13.89 8.20
N ARG A 124 19.56 -12.69 8.17
CA ARG A 124 19.21 -11.94 9.37
C ARG A 124 17.89 -12.47 9.95
N ALA A 125 17.81 -12.56 11.27
CA ALA A 125 16.55 -12.77 11.96
C ALA A 125 15.56 -11.65 11.60
N ASN A 126 14.28 -12.00 11.48
CA ASN A 126 13.20 -11.06 11.17
C ASN A 126 12.91 -10.18 12.40
N SER A 127 13.86 -9.33 12.82
CA SER A 127 13.78 -8.43 13.97
C SER A 127 14.66 -7.19 13.80
N ARG A 128 14.32 -6.13 14.55
CA ARG A 128 15.13 -4.91 14.71
C ARG A 128 16.09 -5.02 15.89
N ASN A 129 17.15 -4.22 15.88
CA ASN A 129 18.23 -4.30 16.88
C ASN A 129 17.87 -3.81 18.30
N LYS A 130 16.85 -2.97 18.49
CA LYS A 130 16.57 -2.34 19.80
C LYS A 130 15.16 -2.63 20.30
N GLU A 131 15.08 -3.05 21.55
CA GLU A 131 13.85 -3.18 22.36
C GLU A 131 13.19 -1.83 22.74
N GLY A 132 13.77 -0.69 22.35
CA GLY A 132 13.27 0.65 22.66
C GLY A 132 12.84 1.51 21.46
N ASN A 133 13.09 1.08 20.23
CA ASN A 133 12.66 1.80 19.02
C ASN A 133 11.42 1.11 18.44
N LYS A 134 10.29 1.21 19.16
CA LYS A 134 8.96 0.80 18.65
C LYS A 134 8.46 1.65 17.48
N GLY A 135 9.16 2.73 17.11
CA GLY A 135 8.74 3.60 16.02
C GLY A 135 8.65 2.88 14.68
N ASN A 136 7.49 2.96 14.04
CA ASN A 136 7.18 2.46 12.69
C ASN A 136 7.10 0.93 12.57
N GLU A 137 6.59 0.23 13.58
CA GLU A 137 6.18 -1.17 13.40
C GLU A 137 4.96 -1.30 12.49
N GLU A 138 4.19 -0.22 12.29
CA GLU A 138 3.09 -0.13 11.32
C GLU A 138 3.52 -0.59 9.92
N HIS A 139 4.68 -0.13 9.42
CA HIS A 139 5.21 -0.59 8.13
C HIS A 139 5.51 -2.11 8.13
N ASN A 140 5.95 -2.68 9.25
CA ASN A 140 6.18 -4.11 9.35
C ASN A 140 4.83 -4.86 9.32
N VAL A 141 3.82 -4.38 10.05
CA VAL A 141 2.46 -4.92 10.03
C VAL A 141 1.87 -4.86 8.62
N GLU A 142 1.97 -3.71 7.93
CA GLU A 142 1.56 -3.54 6.53
C GLU A 142 2.28 -4.55 5.63
N SER A 143 3.60 -4.69 5.77
CA SER A 143 4.40 -5.62 4.98
C SER A 143 4.02 -7.08 5.24
N LEU A 144 3.74 -7.46 6.49
CA LEU A 144 3.31 -8.80 6.86
C LEU A 144 1.89 -9.08 6.34
N LEU A 145 0.97 -8.12 6.47
CA LEU A 145 -0.39 -8.22 5.98
C LEU A 145 -0.42 -8.35 4.46
N LEU A 146 0.35 -7.54 3.73
CA LEU A 146 0.53 -7.71 2.28
C LEU A 146 1.08 -9.09 1.93
N THR A 147 2.06 -9.60 2.69
CA THR A 147 2.61 -10.95 2.48
C THR A 147 1.52 -12.02 2.61
N GLU A 148 0.70 -11.93 3.65
CA GLU A 148 -0.42 -12.84 3.89
C GLU A 148 -1.44 -12.77 2.75
N LEU A 149 -1.91 -11.57 2.44
CA LEU A 149 -2.98 -11.35 1.48
C LEU A 149 -2.55 -11.63 0.02
N LEU A 150 -1.25 -11.55 -0.30
CA LEU A 150 -0.70 -11.85 -1.63
C LEU A 150 -0.43 -13.34 -1.88
N LYS A 151 -0.55 -14.23 -0.88
CA LYS A 151 -0.38 -15.67 -1.08
C LYS A 151 -1.29 -16.16 -2.21
N LYS A 152 -0.84 -17.11 -3.04
CA LYS A 152 -1.62 -17.57 -4.21
C LYS A 152 -2.59 -18.70 -3.88
N LYS A 153 -2.21 -19.57 -2.95
CA LYS A 153 -2.99 -20.77 -2.61
C LYS A 153 -3.94 -20.44 -1.46
N SER A 154 -5.23 -20.68 -1.66
CA SER A 154 -6.27 -20.48 -0.64
C SER A 154 -5.96 -21.27 0.64
N THR A 155 -5.46 -22.49 0.53
CA THR A 155 -5.09 -23.35 1.67
C THR A 155 -3.98 -22.79 2.56
N SER A 156 -3.23 -21.80 2.06
CA SER A 156 -2.15 -21.14 2.79
C SER A 156 -2.52 -19.74 3.29
N LYS A 157 -3.70 -19.22 2.90
CA LYS A 157 -4.19 -17.91 3.31
C LYS A 157 -4.98 -18.02 4.60
N ALA A 158 -4.67 -17.15 5.55
CA ALA A 158 -5.46 -16.94 6.75
C ALA A 158 -6.80 -16.22 6.45
N ILE A 159 -6.81 -15.35 5.44
CA ILE A 159 -8.02 -14.65 4.99
C ILE A 159 -8.22 -14.85 3.48
N LEU A 160 -9.41 -15.33 3.10
CA LEU A 160 -9.82 -15.51 1.71
C LEU A 160 -10.59 -14.29 1.18
N GLY A 161 -10.75 -14.21 -0.14
CA GLY A 161 -11.58 -13.17 -0.75
C GLY A 161 -10.99 -11.77 -0.70
N ILE A 162 -9.72 -11.61 -0.33
CA ILE A 162 -8.98 -10.34 -0.39
C ILE A 162 -7.74 -10.54 -1.26
N GLN A 163 -7.53 -9.62 -2.19
CA GLN A 163 -6.37 -9.62 -3.08
C GLN A 163 -5.83 -8.20 -3.26
N PRO A 164 -4.65 -7.87 -2.70
CA PRO A 164 -4.03 -6.57 -2.90
C PRO A 164 -3.77 -6.29 -4.38
N ILE A 165 -3.90 -5.01 -4.75
CA ILE A 165 -3.56 -4.53 -6.07
C ILE A 165 -2.03 -4.51 -6.18
N THR A 166 -1.53 -5.05 -7.28
CA THR A 166 -0.10 -5.05 -7.62
C THR A 166 0.05 -4.51 -9.01
N TYR A 167 1.12 -3.76 -9.27
CA TYR A 167 1.43 -3.32 -10.62
C TYR A 167 2.52 -4.22 -11.21
N CYS A 168 2.21 -4.90 -12.31
CA CYS A 168 3.10 -5.89 -12.94
C CYS A 168 3.61 -6.98 -11.97
N GLY A 169 2.84 -7.30 -10.93
CA GLY A 169 3.22 -8.28 -9.90
C GLY A 169 4.23 -7.77 -8.87
N ILE A 170 4.37 -6.45 -8.72
CA ILE A 170 5.16 -5.75 -7.69
C ILE A 170 4.19 -5.09 -6.70
N ARG A 171 4.54 -5.03 -5.41
CA ARG A 171 3.75 -4.31 -4.41
C ARG A 171 3.59 -2.85 -4.83
N TYR A 172 2.37 -2.36 -4.72
CA TYR A 172 1.93 -1.12 -5.32
C TYR A 172 1.71 -0.08 -4.23
N ALA A 173 2.40 1.06 -4.34
CA ALA A 173 2.19 2.21 -3.47
C ALA A 173 1.48 3.32 -4.24
N MET A 174 0.40 3.85 -3.66
CA MET A 174 -0.38 4.93 -4.23
C MET A 174 -0.39 6.14 -3.30
N PRO A 175 0.61 7.04 -3.43
CA PRO A 175 0.50 8.38 -2.88
C PRO A 175 -0.80 9.03 -3.33
N THR A 176 -1.39 9.84 -2.48
CA THR A 176 -2.63 10.58 -2.70
C THR A 176 -2.33 12.09 -2.70
N PRO A 177 -3.24 12.94 -3.21
CA PRO A 177 -3.09 14.38 -3.08
C PRO A 177 -3.39 14.92 -1.68
N MET A 178 -3.86 14.07 -0.76
CA MET A 178 -4.38 14.47 0.54
C MET A 178 -3.52 13.93 1.68
N LYS A 179 -3.46 14.67 2.78
CA LYS A 179 -2.86 14.19 4.03
C LYS A 179 -3.95 14.02 5.08
N ALA A 180 -4.04 12.82 5.64
CA ALA A 180 -5.09 12.38 6.56
C ALA A 180 -4.59 12.12 8.00
N SER A 181 -3.28 12.24 8.23
CA SER A 181 -2.60 11.63 9.39
C SER A 181 -2.41 12.53 10.62
N ASN A 182 -2.51 13.86 10.50
CA ASN A 182 -2.14 14.79 11.59
C ASN A 182 -3.34 15.63 12.05
N ASN A 183 -3.65 15.58 13.35
CA ASN A 183 -4.60 16.46 14.06
C ASN A 183 -6.04 16.47 13.50
N ASN A 184 -6.48 15.39 12.84
CA ASN A 184 -7.81 15.28 12.22
C ASN A 184 -8.12 16.37 11.18
N LYS A 185 -7.11 17.09 10.67
CA LYS A 185 -7.31 18.07 9.61
C LYS A 185 -6.89 17.47 8.27
N LEU A 186 -7.87 17.29 7.40
CA LEU A 186 -7.62 16.91 6.02
C LEU A 186 -6.97 18.09 5.28
N GLU A 187 -5.84 17.84 4.65
CA GLU A 187 -5.09 18.89 3.95
C GLU A 187 -4.74 18.48 2.51
N TYR A 188 -4.78 19.47 1.61
CA TYR A 188 -4.31 19.28 0.25
C TYR A 188 -2.80 19.43 0.16
N ALA A 189 -2.11 18.36 -0.22
CA ALA A 189 -0.66 18.26 -0.13
C ALA A 189 0.01 18.00 -1.49
N LYS A 190 -0.71 18.08 -2.61
CA LYS A 190 -0.17 17.87 -3.97
C LYS A 190 0.58 16.54 -4.06
N GLN A 191 1.87 16.53 -4.42
CA GLN A 191 2.70 15.32 -4.49
C GLN A 191 3.21 14.81 -3.13
N TYR A 192 2.95 15.53 -2.05
CA TYR A 192 3.44 15.25 -0.68
C TYR A 192 2.33 14.74 0.25
N GLY A 193 1.18 14.32 -0.29
CA GLY A 193 0.13 13.70 0.49
C GLY A 193 0.51 12.33 1.04
N GLY A 194 -0.36 11.78 1.88
CA GLY A 194 -0.22 10.44 2.42
C GLY A 194 -0.40 9.36 1.34
N GLY A 195 0.01 8.14 1.65
CA GLY A 195 -0.21 6.98 0.80
C GLY A 195 -1.38 6.15 1.31
N ILE A 196 -2.07 5.48 0.39
CA ILE A 196 -2.94 4.37 0.79
C ILE A 196 -2.05 3.21 1.20
N ASP A 197 -2.19 2.72 2.42
CA ASP A 197 -1.41 1.59 2.94
C ASP A 197 -1.62 0.34 2.08
N ILE A 198 -2.89 -0.12 1.96
CA ILE A 198 -3.23 -1.25 1.11
C ILE A 198 -4.49 -0.95 0.30
N LEU A 199 -4.34 -0.93 -1.02
CA LEU A 199 -5.46 -0.96 -1.96
C LEU A 199 -5.66 -2.40 -2.44
N ALA A 200 -6.87 -2.92 -2.32
CA ALA A 200 -7.19 -4.32 -2.61
C ALA A 200 -8.49 -4.46 -3.40
N ARG A 201 -8.70 -5.68 -3.90
CA ARG A 201 -9.99 -6.18 -4.38
C ARG A 201 -10.54 -7.17 -3.36
N THR A 202 -11.81 -7.04 -2.99
CA THR A 202 -12.48 -7.96 -2.06
C THR A 202 -13.77 -8.56 -2.62
N GLY A 203 -14.10 -9.78 -2.20
CA GLY A 203 -15.32 -10.52 -2.58
C GLY A 203 -15.05 -11.85 -3.31
N GLY A 204 -16.14 -12.49 -3.76
CA GLY A 204 -16.13 -13.84 -4.34
C GLY A 204 -15.67 -13.96 -5.79
N GLY A 205 -15.55 -12.84 -6.49
CA GLY A 205 -15.15 -12.77 -7.90
C GLY A 205 -16.22 -12.18 -8.82
N GLY A 206 -15.83 -11.75 -10.02
CA GLY A 206 -16.74 -11.16 -11.00
C GLY A 206 -17.46 -9.93 -10.46
N TYR A 207 -18.78 -9.89 -10.59
CA TYR A 207 -19.63 -8.78 -10.14
C TYR A 207 -19.68 -8.58 -8.62
N SER A 208 -19.21 -9.55 -7.82
CA SER A 208 -19.11 -9.43 -6.36
C SER A 208 -17.78 -8.83 -5.89
N THR A 209 -16.89 -8.45 -6.82
CA THR A 209 -15.59 -7.87 -6.50
C THR A 209 -15.68 -6.36 -6.34
N HIS A 210 -15.16 -5.86 -5.22
CA HIS A 210 -15.20 -4.44 -4.85
C HIS A 210 -13.79 -3.92 -4.65
N LEU A 211 -13.57 -2.63 -4.95
CA LEU A 211 -12.37 -1.94 -4.51
C LEU A 211 -12.40 -1.79 -3.00
N THR A 212 -11.25 -1.91 -2.35
CA THR A 212 -11.14 -1.84 -0.90
C THR A 212 -9.90 -1.06 -0.50
N VAL A 213 -10.09 -0.02 0.30
CA VAL A 213 -9.01 0.72 0.96
C VAL A 213 -8.86 0.17 2.37
N ILE A 214 -7.66 -0.24 2.74
CA ILE A 214 -7.35 -0.77 4.07
C ILE A 214 -6.29 0.13 4.69
N GLU A 215 -6.64 0.76 5.81
CA GLU A 215 -5.73 1.53 6.65
C GLU A 215 -5.14 0.61 7.73
N VAL A 216 -3.82 0.62 7.90
CA VAL A 216 -3.11 -0.28 8.80
C VAL A 216 -2.66 0.47 10.06
N LYS A 217 -2.76 -0.18 11.21
CA LYS A 217 -2.16 0.28 12.48
C LYS A 217 -1.37 -0.85 13.13
N ASP A 218 -0.32 -0.52 13.87
CA ASP A 218 0.47 -1.49 14.65
C ASP A 218 -0.01 -1.68 16.08
N GLU A 219 -0.94 -0.86 16.55
CA GLU A 219 -1.59 -1.00 17.84
C GLU A 219 -3.03 -0.47 17.80
N ASN A 220 -3.89 -1.06 18.63
CA ASN A 220 -5.16 -0.43 19.03
C ASN A 220 -4.96 0.20 20.42
N ASN A 221 -4.89 1.52 20.46
CA ASN A 221 -4.85 2.25 21.72
C ASN A 221 -5.77 3.48 21.65
N SER A 222 -5.96 4.14 22.79
CA SER A 222 -6.86 5.30 22.88
C SER A 222 -6.44 6.52 22.06
N LYS A 223 -5.20 6.56 21.55
CA LYS A 223 -4.69 7.62 20.67
C LYS A 223 -4.88 7.30 19.19
N GLU A 224 -4.99 6.02 18.84
CA GLU A 224 -5.22 5.53 17.47
C GLU A 224 -6.32 4.45 17.46
N PRO A 225 -7.57 4.79 17.80
CA PRO A 225 -8.67 3.84 17.82
C PRO A 225 -9.08 3.39 16.41
N PRO A 226 -9.81 2.26 16.27
CA PRO A 226 -10.37 1.78 14.99
C PRO A 226 -11.13 2.85 14.20
N GLU A 227 -11.88 3.70 14.91
CA GLU A 227 -12.63 4.79 14.29
C GLU A 227 -11.72 5.76 13.53
N ASP A 228 -10.55 6.12 14.06
CA ASP A 228 -9.66 7.08 13.42
C ASP A 228 -8.95 6.49 12.20
N ALA A 229 -8.55 5.21 12.26
CA ALA A 229 -8.08 4.48 11.08
C ALA A 229 -9.17 4.41 9.99
N LEU A 230 -10.43 4.16 10.39
CA LEU A 230 -11.55 4.10 9.47
C LEU A 230 -11.82 5.46 8.80
N LYS A 231 -11.69 6.57 9.55
CA LYS A 231 -11.80 7.93 8.98
C LYS A 231 -10.77 8.18 7.90
N GLN A 232 -9.51 7.78 8.11
CA GLN A 232 -8.45 7.89 7.09
C GLN A 232 -8.76 7.04 5.85
N ALA A 233 -9.16 5.77 6.07
CA ALA A 233 -9.57 4.88 4.98
C ALA A 233 -10.74 5.46 4.15
N VAL A 234 -11.71 6.10 4.81
CA VAL A 234 -12.84 6.77 4.14
C VAL A 234 -12.37 7.97 3.32
N GLN A 235 -11.50 8.82 3.85
CA GLN A 235 -10.95 9.96 3.09
C GLN A 235 -10.24 9.47 1.82
N TYR A 236 -9.43 8.43 1.93
CA TYR A 236 -8.78 7.82 0.77
C TYR A 236 -9.76 7.14 -0.19
N ALA A 237 -10.83 6.52 0.32
CA ALA A 237 -11.89 5.95 -0.52
C ALA A 237 -12.64 7.03 -1.32
N VAL A 238 -12.90 8.20 -0.72
CA VAL A 238 -13.46 9.35 -1.44
C VAL A 238 -12.53 9.77 -2.57
N PHE A 239 -11.23 9.86 -2.33
CA PHE A 239 -10.26 10.15 -3.41
C PHE A 239 -10.28 9.10 -4.52
N ILE A 240 -10.34 7.81 -4.19
CA ILE A 240 -10.47 6.75 -5.20
C ILE A 240 -11.78 6.87 -5.99
N ARG A 241 -12.89 7.19 -5.32
CA ARG A 241 -14.17 7.46 -5.97
C ARG A 241 -14.03 8.60 -6.97
N GLU A 242 -13.53 9.76 -6.54
CA GLU A 242 -13.36 10.93 -7.40
C GLU A 242 -12.43 10.65 -8.59
N LEU A 243 -11.37 9.87 -8.36
CA LEU A 243 -10.47 9.42 -9.42
C LEU A 243 -11.20 8.56 -10.47
N LEU A 244 -12.02 7.62 -10.03
CA LEU A 244 -12.80 6.75 -10.91
C LEU A 244 -13.92 7.48 -11.62
N ARG A 245 -14.48 8.53 -11.02
CA ARG A 245 -15.47 9.41 -11.68
C ARG A 245 -14.83 10.49 -12.57
N SER A 246 -13.50 10.58 -12.62
CA SER A 246 -12.78 11.49 -13.51
C SER A 246 -12.67 10.99 -14.96
N GLU A 247 -12.20 11.85 -15.86
CA GLU A 247 -11.95 11.50 -17.27
C GLU A 247 -11.00 10.30 -17.48
N CYS A 248 -10.07 10.06 -16.55
CA CYS A 248 -9.12 8.95 -16.61
C CYS A 248 -9.55 7.73 -15.79
N GLY A 249 -10.78 7.75 -15.26
CA GLY A 249 -11.28 6.75 -14.31
C GLY A 249 -11.27 5.34 -14.87
N ASN A 250 -11.72 5.15 -16.12
CA ASN A 250 -11.75 3.81 -16.75
C ASN A 250 -10.35 3.21 -16.90
N ASP A 251 -9.32 4.03 -17.13
CA ASP A 251 -7.94 3.54 -17.23
C ASP A 251 -7.42 3.11 -15.86
N TRP A 252 -7.71 3.89 -14.82
CA TRP A 252 -7.41 3.51 -13.44
C TRP A 252 -8.15 2.24 -13.01
N TYR A 253 -9.42 2.09 -13.37
CA TYR A 253 -10.21 0.91 -13.06
C TYR A 253 -9.58 -0.37 -13.64
N LYS A 254 -9.05 -0.29 -14.86
CA LYS A 254 -8.26 -1.37 -15.48
C LYS A 254 -6.93 -1.62 -14.78
N ILE A 255 -6.19 -0.57 -14.41
CA ILE A 255 -4.95 -0.70 -13.61
C ILE A 255 -5.22 -1.39 -12.28
N PHE A 256 -6.37 -1.11 -11.67
CA PHE A 256 -6.83 -1.76 -10.45
C PHE A 256 -7.27 -3.23 -10.64
N GLY A 257 -7.25 -3.72 -11.88
CA GLY A 257 -7.47 -5.12 -12.22
C GLY A 257 -8.93 -5.47 -12.48
N PHE A 258 -9.80 -4.48 -12.68
CA PHE A 258 -11.18 -4.69 -13.11
C PHE A 258 -11.28 -4.77 -14.63
N GLN A 259 -12.25 -5.55 -15.11
CA GLN A 259 -12.60 -5.63 -16.51
C GLN A 259 -13.93 -4.91 -16.73
N GLY A 260 -14.11 -4.29 -17.90
CA GLY A 260 -15.33 -3.56 -18.24
C GLY A 260 -15.34 -2.10 -17.77
N SER A 261 -16.53 -1.50 -17.83
CA SER A 261 -16.78 -0.11 -17.42
C SER A 261 -16.99 -0.02 -15.91
N ILE A 262 -16.66 1.14 -15.35
CA ILE A 262 -17.02 1.46 -13.96
C ILE A 262 -18.55 1.40 -13.82
N PRO A 263 -19.09 0.69 -12.79
CA PRO A 263 -20.52 0.62 -12.56
C PRO A 263 -21.17 2.00 -12.39
N GLN A 264 -22.46 2.10 -12.76
CA GLN A 264 -23.23 3.34 -12.55
C GLN A 264 -23.32 3.71 -11.06
N SER A 265 -23.51 2.71 -10.20
CA SER A 265 -23.38 2.83 -8.74
C SER A 265 -22.17 2.05 -8.28
N LEU A 266 -21.16 2.75 -7.80
CA LEU A 266 -19.90 2.18 -7.32
C LEU A 266 -19.98 1.96 -5.82
N LYS A 267 -19.65 0.75 -5.38
CA LYS A 267 -19.37 0.43 -3.98
C LYS A 267 -17.87 0.33 -3.76
N ILE A 268 -17.34 1.17 -2.87
CA ILE A 268 -15.97 1.07 -2.36
C ILE A 268 -16.04 0.59 -0.92
N ARG A 269 -15.25 -0.41 -0.57
CA ARG A 269 -15.13 -0.88 0.81
C ARG A 269 -13.97 -0.18 1.50
N VAL A 270 -14.10 0.02 2.79
CA VAL A 270 -13.00 0.51 3.64
C VAL A 270 -12.82 -0.45 4.80
N ALA A 271 -11.58 -0.63 5.24
CA ALA A 271 -11.31 -1.34 6.48
C ALA A 271 -10.20 -0.70 7.29
N CYS A 272 -10.33 -0.79 8.61
CA CYS A 272 -9.18 -0.70 9.50
C CYS A 272 -8.57 -2.10 9.66
N ALA A 273 -7.24 -2.18 9.64
CA ALA A 273 -6.50 -3.40 9.88
C ALA A 273 -5.50 -3.19 11.02
N MET A 274 -5.71 -3.84 12.16
CA MET A 274 -4.90 -3.59 13.36
C MET A 274 -4.87 -4.78 14.31
N PRO A 275 -3.81 -4.89 15.14
CA PRO A 275 -3.77 -5.94 16.15
C PRO A 275 -4.68 -5.59 17.32
N ASP A 276 -5.50 -6.56 17.76
CA ASP A 276 -6.45 -6.31 18.83
C ASP A 276 -7.00 -7.61 19.46
N ASP A 277 -7.19 -7.58 20.78
CA ASP A 277 -7.89 -8.61 21.54
C ASP A 277 -9.36 -8.20 21.84
N ILE A 278 -9.69 -6.90 21.81
CA ILE A 278 -11.04 -6.36 22.09
C ILE A 278 -11.59 -5.67 20.85
N LEU A 279 -12.23 -6.46 20.01
CA LEU A 279 -12.65 -6.04 18.68
C LEU A 279 -13.81 -5.04 18.70
N ASP A 280 -13.60 -3.84 18.17
CA ASP A 280 -14.70 -2.93 17.83
C ASP A 280 -15.37 -3.39 16.52
N LYS A 281 -16.60 -3.90 16.63
CA LYS A 281 -17.38 -4.36 15.48
C LYS A 281 -18.55 -3.43 15.15
N THR A 282 -18.68 -2.29 15.84
CA THR A 282 -19.87 -1.43 15.80
C THR A 282 -20.13 -0.80 14.43
N PHE A 283 -19.10 -0.61 13.61
CA PHE A 283 -19.19 -0.03 12.26
C PHE A 283 -19.32 -1.07 11.14
N THR A 284 -19.44 -2.35 11.48
CA THR A 284 -19.43 -3.45 10.50
C THR A 284 -20.59 -3.34 9.52
N LYS A 285 -20.28 -3.34 8.21
CA LYS A 285 -21.22 -3.21 7.09
C LYS A 285 -22.08 -1.93 7.15
N THR A 286 -21.68 -0.94 7.94
CA THR A 286 -22.29 0.39 7.85
C THR A 286 -21.99 0.98 6.48
N VAL A 287 -23.01 1.60 5.88
CA VAL A 287 -22.95 2.16 4.54
C VAL A 287 -23.14 3.67 4.62
N TYR A 288 -22.25 4.41 3.96
CA TYR A 288 -22.35 5.85 3.77
C TYR A 288 -22.54 6.19 2.30
N SER A 289 -23.60 6.93 1.98
CA SER A 289 -23.90 7.33 0.61
C SER A 289 -23.06 8.53 0.18
N ILE A 290 -22.62 8.52 -1.07
CA ILE A 290 -21.92 9.63 -1.73
C ILE A 290 -22.49 9.74 -3.16
N GLU A 291 -23.46 10.65 -3.34
CA GLU A 291 -24.27 10.74 -4.56
C GLU A 291 -24.92 9.37 -4.90
N ASN A 292 -24.63 8.80 -6.07
CA ASN A 292 -25.10 7.48 -6.51
C ASN A 292 -24.19 6.32 -6.07
N ASP A 293 -23.10 6.62 -5.35
CA ASP A 293 -22.08 5.68 -4.91
C ASP A 293 -22.17 5.44 -3.41
N VAL A 294 -21.48 4.42 -2.92
CA VAL A 294 -21.49 4.06 -1.49
C VAL A 294 -20.12 3.64 -0.99
N ILE A 295 -19.87 3.93 0.29
CA ILE A 295 -18.73 3.43 1.06
C ILE A 295 -19.24 2.45 2.12
N GLU A 296 -18.73 1.23 2.13
CA GLU A 296 -19.12 0.14 3.06
C GLU A 296 -17.95 -0.19 4.01
N CYS A 297 -18.20 -0.15 5.32
CA CYS A 297 -17.15 -0.29 6.34
C CYS A 297 -16.94 -1.73 6.82
N HIS A 298 -15.68 -2.12 7.00
CA HIS A 298 -15.24 -3.45 7.41
C HIS A 298 -14.03 -3.39 8.36
N TYR A 299 -13.62 -4.53 8.90
CA TYR A 299 -12.44 -4.65 9.75
C TYR A 299 -11.59 -5.86 9.36
N ILE A 300 -10.31 -5.79 9.71
CA ILE A 300 -9.38 -6.91 9.76
C ILE A 300 -8.62 -6.84 11.10
N TYR A 301 -8.96 -7.70 12.04
CA TYR A 301 -8.24 -7.84 13.29
C TYR A 301 -7.34 -9.07 13.28
N PHE A 302 -6.25 -9.02 14.04
CA PHE A 302 -5.28 -10.10 14.16
C PHE A 302 -4.48 -9.96 15.47
N LYS A 303 -3.65 -10.95 15.76
CA LYS A 303 -2.58 -10.83 16.77
C LYS A 303 -1.24 -10.54 16.11
N TYR A 304 -0.40 -9.76 16.77
CA TYR A 304 0.94 -9.40 16.32
C TYR A 304 1.94 -9.55 17.46
N ASP A 305 2.97 -10.40 17.26
CA ASP A 305 4.02 -10.67 18.25
C ASP A 305 5.35 -9.94 17.97
N GLY A 306 5.34 -8.98 17.04
CA GLY A 306 6.54 -8.31 16.55
C GLY A 306 7.22 -8.99 15.35
N GLN A 307 6.86 -10.22 15.00
CA GLN A 307 7.49 -10.98 13.91
C GLN A 307 6.49 -11.50 12.88
N GLN A 308 5.29 -11.90 13.32
CA GLN A 308 4.27 -12.52 12.48
C GLN A 308 2.86 -12.08 12.90
N LEU A 309 1.91 -12.27 11.98
CA LEU A 309 0.49 -12.05 12.21
C LEU A 309 -0.22 -13.40 12.38
N SER A 310 -1.19 -13.47 13.28
CA SER A 310 -1.97 -14.70 13.56
C SER A 310 -3.40 -14.37 13.98
N ASP A 311 -4.24 -15.38 14.18
CA ASP A 311 -5.61 -15.25 14.71
C ASP A 311 -6.49 -14.21 14.00
N PHE A 312 -6.46 -14.22 12.66
CA PHE A 312 -7.18 -13.25 11.84
C PHE A 312 -8.71 -13.34 12.00
N GLN A 313 -9.35 -12.20 12.14
CA GLN A 313 -10.80 -12.02 12.12
C GLN A 313 -11.17 -10.89 11.16
N THR A 314 -12.19 -11.08 10.34
CA THR A 314 -12.62 -10.07 9.39
C THR A 314 -14.12 -10.11 9.15
N SER A 315 -14.70 -8.96 8.80
CA SER A 315 -16.08 -8.86 8.34
C SER A 315 -16.25 -8.96 6.82
N PHE A 316 -15.17 -9.20 6.07
CA PHE A 316 -15.29 -9.48 4.64
C PHE A 316 -15.91 -10.86 4.41
N GLU A 317 -17.05 -10.88 3.75
CA GLU A 317 -17.67 -12.11 3.26
C GLU A 317 -17.13 -12.47 1.88
N ARG A 318 -17.09 -13.78 1.62
CA ARG A 318 -16.68 -14.33 0.34
C ARG A 318 -17.86 -14.42 -0.61
#